data_AF-A0A4S4B2D6-F1
#
_entry.id   AF-A0A4S4B2D6-F1
#
_cell.length_a   1.000
_cell.length_b   1.000
_cell.length_c   1.000
_cell.angle_alpha   90.00
_cell.angle_beta   90.00
_cell.angle_gamma   90.00
#
_symmetry.space_group_name_H-M   'P 1'
#
loop_
_entity.id
_entity.type
_entity.pdbx_description
1 polymer ?
#
loop_
_entity_poly.entity_id
_entity_poly.type
_entity_poly.pdbx_seq_one_letter_code
_entity_poly.pdbx_strand_id
1 'polypeptide(L)'
;MLDTHHSFAVPETPGLRVYPDHADPTRFYAVPDTPRVARDEQGRSALSLLVYGRGSGPQLKLLGGQILLTLTLALTDTERKALTQALERLLNLKLPRDASPVHVTLVSPDWLDGKVQAELLPGLILTGTPSLMAANECVLSADLTPEAALAVQQAWKQGLPEARLSYDLSFSAAQVETAQDRDSMAYTSSLGDAVSDPNQTNSSSFSTSFTSQTTRTARASLRLEGPLGLSRSDLDGSLQVTAF
;
A
#
# COMPACT_ATOMS: atom_id res chain seq x y z
N MET A 1 13.88 -2.28 5.58
CA MET A 1 13.24 -2.79 4.35
C MET A 1 12.01 -3.61 4.73
N LEU A 2 10.95 -3.48 3.93
CA LEU A 2 9.64 -4.07 4.17
C LEU A 2 9.68 -5.61 4.13
N ASP A 3 9.10 -6.26 5.14
CA ASP A 3 8.92 -7.73 5.16
C ASP A 3 7.55 -8.11 4.58
N THR A 4 7.54 -8.74 3.40
CA THR A 4 6.30 -9.09 2.68
C THR A 4 5.57 -10.29 3.25
N HIS A 5 6.22 -11.12 4.07
CA HIS A 5 5.59 -12.31 4.65
C HIS A 5 4.76 -11.98 5.91
N HIS A 6 4.97 -10.80 6.49
CA HIS A 6 4.31 -10.38 7.71
C HIS A 6 3.47 -9.11 7.51
N SER A 7 2.45 -9.19 6.65
CA SER A 7 1.47 -8.11 6.56
C SER A 7 0.32 -8.30 7.54
N PHE A 8 -0.18 -7.24 8.16
CA PHE A 8 -1.35 -7.28 9.03
C PHE A 8 -2.23 -6.04 8.89
N ALA A 9 -3.48 -6.15 9.32
CA ALA A 9 -4.42 -5.05 9.43
C ALA A 9 -4.49 -4.55 10.88
N VAL A 10 -4.72 -3.25 11.04
CA VAL A 10 -4.93 -2.61 12.34
C VAL A 10 -6.41 -2.21 12.44
N PRO A 11 -7.18 -2.73 13.40
CA PRO A 11 -8.63 -2.48 13.50
C PRO A 11 -9.02 -1.00 13.54
N GLU A 12 -8.17 -0.16 14.14
CA GLU A 12 -8.37 1.28 14.27
C GLU A 12 -8.20 2.05 12.95
N THR A 13 -7.55 1.43 11.96
CA THR A 13 -7.34 2.00 10.62
C THR A 13 -7.70 0.96 9.54
N PRO A 14 -9.00 0.66 9.36
CA PRO A 14 -9.45 -0.30 8.37
C PRO A 14 -9.09 0.17 6.95
N GLY A 15 -8.80 -0.78 6.06
CA GLY A 15 -8.40 -0.49 4.68
C GLY A 15 -6.95 -0.06 4.50
N LEU A 16 -6.12 -0.21 5.53
CA LEU A 16 -4.66 -0.11 5.44
C LEU A 16 -4.02 -1.47 5.64
N ARG A 17 -3.00 -1.71 4.83
CA ARG A 17 -2.08 -2.82 5.00
C ARG A 17 -0.78 -2.34 5.61
N VAL A 18 -0.38 -2.97 6.70
CA VAL A 18 0.81 -2.62 7.46
C VAL A 18 1.83 -3.74 7.36
N TYR A 19 3.09 -3.37 7.17
CA TYR A 19 4.22 -4.28 7.08
C TYR A 19 5.32 -3.79 8.04
N PRO A 20 5.90 -4.66 8.89
CA PRO A 20 7.04 -4.30 9.70
C PRO A 20 8.30 -4.17 8.85
N ASP A 21 9.26 -3.40 9.33
CA ASP A 21 10.64 -3.46 8.84
C ASP A 21 11.32 -4.72 9.40
N HIS A 22 12.00 -5.49 8.54
CA HIS A 22 12.72 -6.69 8.96
C HIS A 22 13.87 -6.41 9.95
N ALA A 23 14.47 -5.22 9.94
CA ALA A 23 15.66 -4.89 10.72
C ALA A 23 15.37 -3.95 11.90
N ASP A 24 14.31 -3.15 11.84
CA ASP A 24 13.96 -2.17 12.87
C ASP A 24 12.53 -2.41 13.39
N PRO A 25 12.34 -2.91 14.62
CA PRO A 25 11.03 -3.24 15.17
C PRO A 25 10.14 -2.00 15.43
N THR A 26 10.69 -0.79 15.29
CA THR A 26 9.97 0.49 15.47
C THR A 26 9.55 1.12 14.14
N ARG A 27 9.96 0.56 13.01
CA ARG A 27 9.62 1.05 11.67
C ARG A 27 8.57 0.17 11.01
N PHE A 28 7.59 0.85 10.41
CA PHE A 28 6.50 0.18 9.71
C PHE A 28 6.23 0.88 8.38
N TYR A 29 5.91 0.08 7.38
CA TYR A 29 5.42 0.51 6.09
C TYR A 29 3.90 0.38 6.08
N ALA A 30 3.21 1.38 5.55
CA ALA A 30 1.76 1.36 5.46
C ALA A 30 1.30 1.79 4.07
N VAL A 31 0.38 1.02 3.49
CA VAL A 31 -0.19 1.28 2.17
C VAL A 31 -1.70 1.10 2.24
N PRO A 32 -2.51 1.96 1.63
CA PRO A 32 -3.95 1.72 1.48
C PRO A 32 -4.22 0.44 0.69
N ASP A 33 -5.24 -0.32 1.07
CA ASP A 33 -5.66 -1.53 0.36
C ASP A 33 -6.27 -1.21 -1.02
N THR A 34 -6.75 0.02 -1.20
CA THR A 34 -7.35 0.49 -2.46
C THR A 34 -6.73 1.83 -2.87
N PRO A 35 -6.46 2.06 -4.17
CA PRO A 35 -6.07 3.38 -4.66
C PRO A 35 -7.17 4.40 -4.42
N ARG A 36 -6.81 5.69 -4.37
CA ARG A 36 -7.76 6.78 -4.16
C ARG A 36 -7.39 8.02 -4.95
N VAL A 37 -8.39 8.86 -5.17
CA VAL A 37 -8.19 10.21 -5.70
C VAL A 37 -7.48 11.06 -4.65
N ALA A 38 -6.42 11.77 -5.06
CA ALA A 38 -5.71 12.70 -4.20
C ALA A 38 -6.63 13.84 -3.77
N ARG A 39 -6.38 14.43 -2.60
CA ARG A 39 -7.09 15.62 -2.12
C ARG A 39 -6.10 16.75 -1.91
N ASP A 40 -6.52 17.97 -2.20
CA ASP A 40 -5.72 19.17 -1.91
C ASP A 40 -5.76 19.52 -0.41
N GLU A 41 -5.02 20.57 -0.02
CA GLU A 41 -4.96 21.06 1.37
C GLU A 41 -6.32 21.50 1.93
N GLN A 42 -7.29 21.78 1.04
CA GLN A 42 -8.66 22.16 1.41
C GLN A 42 -9.59 20.94 1.46
N GLY A 43 -9.06 19.73 1.25
CA GLY A 43 -9.80 18.47 1.23
C GLY A 43 -10.59 18.22 -0.06
N ARG A 44 -10.40 19.03 -1.10
CA ARG A 44 -11.09 18.87 -2.39
C ARG A 44 -10.39 17.80 -3.23
N SER A 45 -11.18 16.96 -3.87
CA SER A 45 -10.65 15.90 -4.73
C SER A 45 -9.96 16.46 -5.98
N ALA A 46 -8.77 15.94 -6.27
CA ALA A 46 -7.99 16.26 -7.46
C ALA A 46 -8.53 15.51 -8.69
N LEU A 47 -9.80 15.78 -9.00
CA LEU A 47 -10.50 15.32 -10.19
C LEU A 47 -11.15 16.55 -10.82
N SER A 48 -11.06 16.67 -12.14
CA SER A 48 -11.67 17.76 -12.90
C SER A 48 -12.19 17.23 -14.22
N LEU A 49 -13.44 17.57 -14.55
CA LEU A 49 -14.00 17.39 -15.88
C LEU A 49 -14.34 18.75 -16.45
N LEU A 50 -13.64 19.12 -17.52
CA LEU A 50 -13.99 20.25 -18.36
C LEU A 50 -14.76 19.70 -19.56
N VAL A 51 -15.98 20.17 -19.78
CA VAL A 51 -16.69 19.94 -21.04
C VAL A 51 -16.95 21.28 -21.71
N TYR A 52 -16.81 21.31 -23.03
CA TYR A 52 -17.03 22.54 -23.79
C TYR A 52 -17.91 22.30 -25.00
N GLY A 53 -18.71 23.31 -25.35
CA GLY A 53 -19.70 23.19 -26.40
C GLY A 53 -20.18 24.53 -26.95
N ARG A 54 -21.07 24.45 -27.93
CA ARG A 54 -21.72 25.61 -28.54
C ARG A 54 -23.17 25.71 -28.09
N GLY A 55 -23.65 26.93 -27.84
CA GLY A 55 -25.01 27.17 -27.36
C GLY A 55 -25.12 27.13 -25.84
N SER A 56 -26.34 27.19 -25.29
CA SER A 56 -26.54 27.27 -23.83
C SER A 56 -27.72 26.43 -23.34
N GLY A 57 -27.63 26.05 -22.06
CA GLY A 57 -28.68 25.29 -21.38
C GLY A 57 -29.02 23.97 -22.10
N PRO A 58 -30.31 23.67 -22.35
CA PRO A 58 -30.74 22.44 -23.03
C PRO A 58 -30.24 22.29 -24.47
N GLN A 59 -29.79 23.37 -25.11
CA GLN A 59 -29.33 23.38 -26.49
C GLN A 59 -27.80 23.25 -26.61
N LEU A 60 -27.08 23.05 -25.50
CA LEU A 60 -25.64 22.90 -25.50
C LEU A 60 -25.23 21.67 -26.31
N LYS A 61 -24.59 21.90 -27.45
CA LYS A 61 -23.95 20.86 -28.25
C LYS A 61 -22.49 20.74 -27.83
N LEU A 62 -22.14 19.64 -27.17
CA LEU A 62 -20.76 19.37 -26.78
C LEU A 62 -19.87 19.24 -28.02
N LEU A 63 -18.70 19.87 -27.95
CA LEU A 63 -17.63 19.80 -28.94
C LEU A 63 -16.45 18.96 -28.45
N GLY A 64 -16.43 18.62 -27.16
CA GLY A 64 -15.42 17.78 -26.54
C GLY A 64 -15.31 18.08 -25.05
N GLY A 65 -14.22 17.59 -24.47
CA GLY A 65 -13.90 17.85 -23.08
C GLY A 65 -12.48 17.41 -22.75
N GLN A 66 -12.11 17.61 -21.51
CA GLN A 66 -10.85 17.14 -20.94
C GLN A 66 -11.12 16.65 -19.53
N ILE A 67 -10.52 15.52 -19.19
CA ILE A 67 -10.53 15.00 -17.83
C ILE A 67 -9.12 14.99 -17.27
N LEU A 68 -9.00 15.38 -16.01
CA LEU A 68 -7.78 15.35 -15.22
C LEU A 68 -8.07 14.66 -13.90
N LEU A 69 -7.24 13.70 -13.52
CA LEU A 69 -7.40 12.90 -12.31
C LEU A 69 -6.03 12.65 -11.68
N THR A 70 -5.86 13.00 -10.42
CA THR A 70 -4.66 12.64 -9.65
C THR A 70 -5.00 11.52 -8.68
N LEU A 71 -4.26 10.42 -8.75
CA LEU A 71 -4.37 9.28 -7.86
C LEU A 71 -3.18 9.24 -6.89
N THR A 72 -3.39 8.67 -5.71
CA THR A 72 -2.39 8.60 -4.64
C THR A 72 -2.55 7.36 -3.77
N LEU A 73 -1.44 6.93 -3.16
CA LEU A 73 -1.39 5.96 -2.07
C LEU A 73 -0.96 6.61 -0.74
N ALA A 74 -0.87 7.94 -0.66
CA ALA A 74 -0.57 8.65 0.58
C ALA A 74 -1.63 8.39 1.63
N LEU A 75 -1.24 8.01 2.85
CA LEU A 75 -2.12 8.01 4.03
C LEU A 75 -2.63 9.42 4.32
N THR A 76 -3.87 9.54 4.79
CA THR A 76 -4.38 10.80 5.35
C THR A 76 -3.73 11.08 6.70
N ASP A 77 -3.72 12.33 7.15
CA ASP A 77 -3.18 12.68 8.47
C ASP A 77 -3.91 11.95 9.61
N THR A 78 -5.22 11.79 9.48
CA THR A 78 -6.05 11.05 10.43
C THR A 78 -5.64 9.58 10.50
N GLU A 79 -5.50 8.92 9.34
CA GLU A 79 -5.04 7.54 9.25
C GLU A 79 -3.61 7.39 9.81
N ARG A 80 -2.69 8.28 9.42
CA ARG A 80 -1.30 8.27 9.88
C ARG A 80 -1.21 8.37 11.40
N LYS A 81 -1.96 9.31 11.99
CA LYS A 81 -2.00 9.52 13.43
C LYS A 81 -2.61 8.33 14.16
N ALA A 82 -3.76 7.84 13.70
CA ALA A 82 -4.45 6.71 14.30
C ALA A 82 -3.60 5.44 14.24
N LEU A 83 -2.96 5.16 13.10
CA LEU A 83 -2.08 4.01 12.93
C LEU A 83 -0.86 4.10 13.85
N THR A 84 -0.21 5.26 13.90
CA THR A 84 0.95 5.48 14.79
C THR A 84 0.59 5.21 16.24
N GLN A 85 -0.51 5.80 16.72
CA GLN A 85 -0.99 5.60 18.11
C GLN A 85 -1.35 4.13 18.40
N ALA A 86 -1.97 3.45 17.45
CA ALA A 86 -2.33 2.05 17.61
C ALA A 86 -1.09 1.16 17.72
N LEU A 87 -0.09 1.35 16.85
CA LEU A 87 1.16 0.60 16.86
C LEU A 87 1.99 0.89 18.12
N GLU A 88 2.14 2.16 18.51
CA GLU A 88 2.86 2.53 19.74
C GLU A 88 2.21 1.89 20.97
N ARG A 89 0.88 1.92 21.07
CA ARG A 89 0.17 1.24 22.16
C ARG A 89 0.45 -0.26 22.17
N LEU A 90 0.39 -0.93 21.02
CA LEU A 90 0.66 -2.37 20.92
C LEU A 90 2.09 -2.73 21.34
N LEU A 91 3.09 -1.93 20.96
CA LEU A 91 4.48 -2.14 21.34
C LEU A 91 4.71 -1.85 22.83
N ASN A 92 4.16 -0.74 23.33
CA ASN A 92 4.33 -0.31 24.72
C ASN A 92 3.61 -1.21 25.73
N LEU A 93 2.54 -1.91 25.33
CA LEU A 93 1.88 -2.91 26.18
C LEU A 93 2.80 -4.09 26.56
N LYS A 94 3.82 -4.37 25.74
CA LYS A 94 4.77 -5.46 25.98
C LYS A 94 5.99 -5.03 26.78
N LEU A 95 6.14 -3.74 27.08
CA LEU A 95 7.31 -3.22 27.78
C LEU A 95 7.18 -3.40 29.29
N PRO A 96 8.31 -3.60 30.00
CA PRO A 96 8.37 -3.44 31.45
C PRO A 96 7.88 -2.05 31.86
N ARG A 97 7.25 -1.93 33.05
CA ARG A 97 6.65 -0.67 33.53
C ARG A 97 7.64 0.50 33.62
N ASP A 98 8.93 0.20 33.82
CA ASP A 98 9.99 1.20 34.00
C ASP A 98 10.76 1.50 32.70
N ALA A 99 10.36 0.90 31.57
CA ALA A 99 11.01 1.15 30.29
C ALA A 99 10.46 2.42 29.62
N SER A 100 11.34 3.13 28.91
CA SER A 100 10.96 4.28 28.10
C SER A 100 9.97 3.87 26.99
N PRO A 101 8.95 4.68 26.70
CA PRO A 101 8.03 4.41 25.60
C PRO A 101 8.74 4.30 24.25
N VAL A 102 8.36 3.30 23.48
CA VAL A 102 8.76 3.12 22.08
C VAL A 102 7.90 4.02 21.21
N HIS A 103 8.58 4.75 20.31
CA HIS A 103 7.98 5.57 19.28
C HIS A 103 8.06 4.89 17.93
N VAL A 104 6.96 4.98 17.17
CA VAL A 104 6.85 4.34 15.86
C VAL A 104 7.15 5.32 14.75
N THR A 105 7.92 4.86 13.76
CA THR A 105 8.15 5.60 12.51
C THR A 105 7.44 4.93 11.35
N LEU A 106 6.51 5.65 10.72
CA LEU A 106 5.88 5.23 9.47
C LEU A 106 6.69 5.71 8.26
N VAL A 107 7.01 4.77 7.37
CA VAL A 107 7.79 4.99 6.14
C VAL A 107 7.03 4.52 4.90
N SER A 108 7.36 5.09 3.74
CA SER A 108 6.85 4.61 2.44
C SER A 108 7.70 3.45 1.92
N PRO A 109 7.11 2.49 1.17
CA PRO A 109 7.89 1.48 0.47
C PRO A 109 8.84 2.10 -0.55
N ASP A 110 9.98 1.43 -0.78
CA ASP A 110 10.94 1.80 -1.82
C ASP A 110 10.42 1.25 -3.17
N TRP A 111 9.60 2.06 -3.83
CA TRP A 111 9.00 1.72 -5.12
C TRP A 111 10.07 1.65 -6.22
N LEU A 112 10.04 0.57 -6.99
CA LEU A 112 10.99 0.30 -8.08
C LEU A 112 10.38 0.58 -9.45
N ASP A 113 9.08 0.36 -9.59
CA ASP A 113 8.32 0.52 -10.84
C ASP A 113 6.83 0.56 -10.52
N GLY A 114 6.04 1.09 -11.45
CA GLY A 114 4.60 1.16 -11.31
C GLY A 114 3.84 1.49 -12.57
N LYS A 115 2.62 0.95 -12.66
CA LYS A 115 1.62 1.33 -13.65
C LYS A 115 0.31 1.63 -12.95
N VAL A 116 -0.31 2.74 -13.33
CA VAL A 116 -1.59 3.19 -12.81
C VAL A 116 -2.60 3.21 -13.94
N GLN A 117 -3.82 2.75 -13.65
CA GLN A 117 -4.94 2.88 -14.57
C GLN A 117 -6.19 3.40 -13.85
N ALA A 118 -6.96 4.21 -14.57
CA ALA A 118 -8.30 4.61 -14.17
C ALA A 118 -9.26 4.34 -15.32
N GLU A 119 -10.16 3.38 -15.13
CA GLU A 119 -11.28 3.16 -16.03
C GLU A 119 -12.46 3.97 -15.50
N LEU A 120 -12.89 4.99 -16.24
CA LEU A 120 -13.99 5.85 -15.79
C LEU A 120 -15.35 5.36 -16.32
N LEU A 121 -15.31 4.76 -17.50
CA LEU A 121 -16.41 4.12 -18.22
C LEU A 121 -15.84 2.96 -19.03
N PRO A 122 -16.67 1.98 -19.43
CA PRO A 122 -16.24 0.92 -20.34
C PRO A 122 -15.56 1.50 -21.59
N GLY A 123 -14.28 1.17 -21.75
CA GLY A 123 -13.47 1.62 -22.90
C GLY A 123 -12.85 3.02 -22.78
N LEU A 124 -13.11 3.78 -21.70
CA LEU A 124 -12.40 5.02 -21.38
C LEU A 124 -11.41 4.76 -20.24
N ILE A 125 -10.20 4.34 -20.62
CA ILE A 125 -9.12 3.99 -19.71
C ILE A 125 -8.01 5.04 -19.81
N LEU A 126 -7.69 5.65 -18.69
CA LEU A 126 -6.53 6.52 -18.53
C LEU A 126 -5.40 5.69 -17.92
N THR A 127 -4.17 5.90 -18.38
CA THR A 127 -3.00 5.17 -17.87
C THR A 127 -1.83 6.09 -17.66
N GLY A 128 -1.01 5.80 -16.64
CA GLY A 128 0.19 6.56 -16.34
C GLY A 128 1.19 5.77 -15.52
N THR A 129 2.35 6.38 -15.30
CA THR A 129 3.39 5.88 -14.40
C THR A 129 3.37 6.75 -13.14
N PRO A 130 3.30 6.16 -11.94
CA PRO A 130 3.29 6.92 -10.70
C PRO A 130 4.69 7.42 -10.36
N SER A 131 4.77 8.44 -9.51
CA SER A 131 5.99 8.80 -8.82
C SER A 131 6.51 7.61 -8.01
N LEU A 132 7.79 7.26 -8.12
CA LEU A 132 8.39 6.20 -7.31
C LEU A 132 8.79 6.69 -5.90
N MET A 133 8.40 7.91 -5.54
CA MET A 133 8.70 8.52 -4.24
C MET A 133 7.44 8.69 -3.39
N ALA A 134 7.63 8.65 -2.07
CA ALA A 134 6.65 9.05 -1.07
C ALA A 134 5.24 8.47 -1.27
N ALA A 135 4.31 9.31 -1.73
CA ALA A 135 2.88 9.06 -1.85
C ALA A 135 2.46 8.24 -3.08
N ASN A 136 3.40 7.93 -3.98
CA ASN A 136 3.15 7.21 -5.22
C ASN A 136 2.04 7.85 -6.09
N GLU A 137 2.11 9.18 -6.23
CA GLU A 137 1.10 9.95 -6.94
C GLU A 137 1.22 9.78 -8.46
N CYS A 138 0.08 9.78 -9.15
CA CYS A 138 0.02 9.72 -10.61
C CYS A 138 -1.05 10.68 -11.11
N VAL A 139 -0.66 11.57 -12.02
CA VAL A 139 -1.59 12.46 -12.73
C VAL A 139 -1.95 11.81 -14.06
N LEU A 140 -3.25 11.63 -14.28
CA LEU A 140 -3.84 11.06 -15.47
C LEU A 140 -4.67 12.13 -16.18
N SER A 141 -4.57 12.21 -17.50
CA SER A 141 -5.40 13.09 -18.31
C SER A 141 -5.77 12.46 -19.64
N ALA A 142 -6.90 12.90 -20.18
CA ALA A 142 -7.33 12.55 -21.52
C ALA A 142 -8.20 13.65 -22.12
N ASP A 143 -8.02 13.90 -23.41
CA ASP A 143 -8.98 14.68 -24.20
C ASP A 143 -10.15 13.79 -24.60
N LEU A 144 -11.35 14.35 -24.57
CA LEU A 144 -12.60 13.66 -24.81
C LEU A 144 -13.19 14.12 -26.13
N THR A 145 -13.57 13.17 -26.98
CA THR A 145 -14.43 13.45 -28.14
C THR A 145 -15.81 13.96 -27.68
N PRO A 146 -16.62 14.57 -28.56
CA PRO A 146 -17.99 14.96 -28.20
C PRO A 146 -18.81 13.83 -27.58
N GLU A 147 -18.70 12.62 -28.12
CA GLU A 147 -19.41 11.43 -27.67
C GLU A 147 -18.92 10.98 -26.29
N ALA A 148 -17.60 10.93 -26.10
CA ALA A 148 -16.99 10.58 -24.82
C ALA A 148 -17.31 11.62 -23.75
N ALA A 149 -17.25 12.92 -24.07
CA ALA A 149 -17.58 14.01 -23.16
C ALA A 149 -19.04 13.92 -22.70
N LEU A 150 -19.97 13.62 -23.61
CA LEU A 150 -21.38 13.41 -23.28
C LEU A 150 -21.57 12.19 -22.36
N ALA A 151 -20.93 11.06 -22.69
CA ALA A 151 -21.02 9.83 -21.90
C ALA A 151 -20.48 10.04 -20.48
N VAL A 152 -19.29 10.65 -20.36
CA VAL A 152 -18.69 10.97 -19.05
C VAL A 152 -19.58 11.94 -18.28
N GLN A 153 -20.08 13.01 -18.90
CA GLN A 153 -20.97 13.96 -18.22
C GLN A 153 -22.26 13.29 -17.70
N GLN A 154 -22.85 12.37 -18.46
CA GLN A 154 -24.04 11.63 -18.02
C GLN A 154 -23.74 10.71 -16.84
N ALA A 155 -22.66 9.94 -16.91
CA ALA A 155 -22.23 9.07 -15.83
C ALA A 155 -21.76 9.85 -14.58
N TRP A 156 -21.19 11.04 -14.78
CA TRP A 156 -20.81 11.96 -13.70
C TRP A 156 -22.00 12.30 -12.81
N LYS A 157 -23.16 12.61 -13.42
CA LYS A 157 -24.40 12.89 -12.69
C LYS A 157 -24.92 11.69 -11.88
N GLN A 158 -24.50 10.48 -12.25
CA GLN A 158 -24.84 9.23 -11.57
C GLN A 158 -23.78 8.80 -10.56
N GLY A 159 -22.68 9.55 -10.40
CA GLY A 159 -21.62 9.22 -9.45
C GLY A 159 -20.50 8.35 -10.00
N LEU A 160 -20.39 8.17 -11.33
CA LEU A 160 -19.41 7.28 -11.97
C LEU A 160 -19.40 5.85 -11.37
N PRO A 161 -20.54 5.13 -11.38
CA PRO A 161 -20.69 3.86 -10.66
C PRO A 161 -19.76 2.74 -11.14
N GLU A 162 -19.37 2.79 -12.41
CA GLU A 162 -18.49 1.81 -13.04
C GLU A 162 -17.01 2.18 -12.93
N ALA A 163 -16.68 3.36 -12.37
CA ALA A 163 -15.29 3.79 -12.30
C ALA A 163 -14.44 2.89 -11.38
N ARG A 164 -13.26 2.50 -11.88
CA ARG A 164 -12.29 1.64 -11.21
C ARG A 164 -10.90 2.21 -11.31
N LEU A 165 -10.15 2.05 -10.24
CA LEU A 165 -8.76 2.45 -10.12
C LEU A 165 -7.91 1.21 -9.92
N SER A 166 -6.75 1.15 -10.58
CA SER A 166 -5.79 0.07 -10.39
C SER A 166 -4.35 0.59 -10.32
N TYR A 167 -3.56 -0.05 -9.47
CA TYR A 167 -2.13 0.14 -9.33
C TYR A 167 -1.45 -1.23 -9.42
N ASP A 168 -0.54 -1.36 -10.36
CA ASP A 168 0.39 -2.49 -10.46
C ASP A 168 1.78 -1.98 -10.12
N LEU A 169 2.27 -2.29 -8.93
CA LEU A 169 3.53 -1.78 -8.39
C LEU A 169 4.55 -2.87 -8.15
N SER A 170 5.81 -2.46 -8.12
CA SER A 170 6.87 -3.28 -7.56
C SER A 170 7.76 -2.47 -6.62
N PHE A 171 8.32 -3.14 -5.62
CA PHE A 171 9.07 -2.51 -4.54
C PHE A 171 10.15 -3.44 -4.00
N SER A 172 11.11 -2.87 -3.29
CA SER A 172 12.16 -3.63 -2.59
C SER A 172 11.61 -4.22 -1.29
N ALA A 173 11.80 -5.52 -1.09
CA ALA A 173 11.38 -6.26 0.08
C ALA A 173 12.49 -7.14 0.65
N ALA A 174 12.46 -7.35 1.96
CA ALA A 174 13.28 -8.33 2.66
C ALA A 174 12.70 -9.72 2.44
N GLN A 175 13.51 -10.62 1.89
CA GLN A 175 13.24 -12.04 1.85
C GLN A 175 14.06 -12.70 2.95
N VAL A 176 13.39 -13.11 4.02
CA VAL A 176 14.01 -13.83 5.14
C VAL A 176 13.91 -15.32 4.86
N GLU A 177 15.01 -15.90 4.38
CA GLU A 177 15.13 -17.35 4.27
C GLU A 177 15.59 -17.88 5.63
N THR A 178 14.68 -18.58 6.31
CA THR A 178 15.04 -19.35 7.50
C THR A 178 15.53 -20.71 7.04
N ALA A 179 16.84 -20.88 6.99
CA ALA A 179 17.44 -22.19 6.77
C ALA A 179 17.38 -22.94 8.11
N GLN A 180 16.34 -23.75 8.26
CA GLN A 180 16.27 -24.75 9.31
C GLN A 180 17.07 -25.96 8.83
N ASP A 181 18.39 -25.93 9.04
CA ASP A 181 19.26 -26.90 8.37
C ASP A 181 19.06 -28.32 8.93
N ARG A 182 18.95 -29.22 7.97
CA ARG A 182 18.90 -30.68 8.11
C ARG A 182 20.32 -31.15 8.42
N ASP A 183 20.65 -31.25 9.69
CA ASP A 183 21.42 -32.36 10.25
C ASP A 183 21.78 -32.00 11.68
N SER A 184 21.11 -32.68 12.60
CA SER A 184 21.51 -32.69 14.01
C SER A 184 22.87 -33.39 14.08
N MET A 185 23.98 -32.66 13.98
CA MET A 185 25.28 -33.22 14.32
C MET A 185 25.32 -33.45 15.84
N ALA A 186 24.88 -34.63 16.26
CA ALA A 186 25.03 -35.10 17.62
C ALA A 186 26.51 -35.39 17.87
N TYR A 187 27.19 -34.49 18.59
CA TYR A 187 28.52 -34.75 19.10
C TYR A 187 28.38 -35.62 20.36
N THR A 188 28.59 -36.93 20.22
CA THR A 188 28.83 -37.81 21.37
C THR A 188 30.32 -37.77 21.69
N SER A 189 30.72 -36.99 22.69
CA SER A 189 32.06 -37.10 23.27
C SER A 189 32.08 -38.25 24.29
N SER A 190 32.65 -39.39 23.91
CA SER A 190 33.04 -40.40 24.89
C SER A 190 34.36 -39.95 25.53
N LEU A 191 34.27 -39.32 26.71
CA LEU A 191 35.43 -39.21 27.60
C LEU A 191 35.79 -40.62 28.05
N GLY A 192 36.74 -41.24 27.36
CA GLY A 192 37.35 -42.48 27.78
C GLY A 192 38.34 -42.19 28.90
N ASP A 193 37.93 -42.38 30.14
CA ASP A 193 38.82 -42.74 31.23
C ASP A 193 38.25 -44.00 31.89
N ALA A 194 38.88 -45.12 31.58
CA ALA A 194 38.52 -46.43 32.09
C ALA A 194 39.04 -46.60 33.52
N VAL A 195 38.20 -46.25 34.50
CA VAL A 195 38.16 -46.96 35.79
C VAL A 195 36.81 -47.66 35.85
N SER A 196 36.90 -48.99 35.94
CA SER A 196 35.80 -49.93 35.77
C SER A 196 34.77 -49.81 36.90
N ASP A 197 33.58 -49.29 36.57
CA ASP A 197 32.38 -49.45 37.38
C ASP A 197 31.22 -49.90 36.46
N PRO A 198 30.72 -51.15 36.56
CA PRO A 198 29.84 -51.74 35.55
C PRO A 198 28.38 -51.27 35.62
N ASN A 199 28.06 -50.14 36.26
CA ASN A 199 26.65 -49.77 36.48
C ASN A 199 26.26 -48.29 36.26
N GLN A 200 27.06 -47.48 35.55
CA GLN A 200 26.63 -46.14 35.12
C GLN A 200 27.13 -45.79 33.72
N THR A 201 26.30 -46.05 32.70
CA THR A 201 26.40 -45.37 31.40
C THR A 201 25.64 -44.05 31.44
N ASN A 202 26.25 -43.00 31.99
CA ASN A 202 25.76 -41.63 31.79
C ASN A 202 26.34 -41.08 30.50
N SER A 203 25.72 -41.42 29.37
CA SER A 203 26.01 -40.77 28.09
C SER A 203 25.34 -39.40 28.06
N SER A 204 26.11 -38.35 28.28
CA SER A 204 25.63 -36.96 28.14
C SER A 204 25.59 -36.58 26.66
N SER A 205 24.41 -36.58 26.05
CA SER A 205 24.22 -36.02 24.71
C SER A 205 23.82 -34.56 24.82
N PHE A 206 24.64 -33.65 24.27
CA PHE A 206 24.24 -32.26 24.06
C PHE A 206 23.88 -32.07 22.59
N SER A 207 22.69 -31.53 22.33
CA SER A 207 22.24 -31.18 20.98
C SER A 207 22.26 -29.66 20.86
N THR A 208 23.03 -29.15 19.91
CA THR A 208 23.00 -27.74 19.50
C THR A 208 22.23 -27.63 18.20
N SER A 209 21.07 -26.99 18.23
CA SER A 209 20.40 -26.54 17.01
C SER A 209 20.89 -25.14 16.65
N PHE A 210 21.42 -24.97 15.44
CA PHE A 210 21.70 -23.66 14.87
C PHE A 210 20.60 -23.30 13.88
N THR A 211 20.02 -22.11 14.01
CA THR A 211 19.11 -21.56 13.01
C THR A 211 19.83 -20.41 12.34
N SER A 212 20.14 -20.54 11.05
CA SER A 212 20.65 -19.42 10.26
C SER A 212 19.49 -18.73 9.56
N GLN A 213 19.45 -17.41 9.67
CA GLN A 213 18.56 -16.57 8.89
C GLN A 213 19.41 -15.75 7.92
N THR A 214 19.17 -15.93 6.63
CA THR A 214 19.77 -15.10 5.60
C THR A 214 18.73 -14.12 5.11
N THR A 215 19.04 -12.82 5.17
CA THR A 215 18.19 -11.78 4.59
C THR A 215 18.74 -11.39 3.23
N ARG A 216 17.89 -11.44 2.20
CA ARG A 216 18.21 -10.94 0.85
C ARG A 216 17.23 -9.84 0.46
N THR A 217 17.69 -8.91 -0.37
CA THR A 217 16.83 -7.95 -1.04
C THR A 217 16.22 -8.58 -2.28
N ALA A 218 14.90 -8.61 -2.34
CA ALA A 218 14.14 -9.14 -3.48
C ALA A 218 13.14 -8.10 -4.00
N ARG A 219 12.80 -8.22 -5.28
CA ARG A 219 11.71 -7.44 -5.89
C ARG A 219 10.39 -8.15 -5.60
N ALA A 220 9.46 -7.43 -4.98
CA ALA A 220 8.08 -7.90 -4.77
C ALA A 220 7.11 -7.09 -5.64
N SER A 221 5.90 -7.61 -5.83
CA SER A 221 4.82 -6.93 -6.55
C SER A 221 3.61 -6.72 -5.65
N LEU A 222 2.89 -5.62 -5.89
CA LEU A 222 1.65 -5.27 -5.21
C LEU A 222 0.64 -4.81 -6.26
N ARG A 223 -0.52 -5.48 -6.28
CA ARG A 223 -1.66 -5.07 -7.10
C ARG A 223 -2.77 -4.56 -6.18
N LEU A 224 -3.22 -3.34 -6.43
CA LEU A 224 -4.28 -2.68 -5.69
C LEU A 224 -5.38 -2.29 -6.68
N GLU A 225 -6.63 -2.57 -6.32
CA GLU A 225 -7.79 -2.21 -7.13
C GLU A 225 -8.91 -1.71 -6.23
N GLY A 226 -9.68 -0.73 -6.71
CA GLY A 226 -10.78 -0.18 -5.94
C GLY A 226 -11.72 0.69 -6.77
N PRO A 227 -12.86 1.07 -6.19
CA PRO A 227 -13.72 2.09 -6.80
C PRO A 227 -13.05 3.46 -6.76
N LEU A 228 -13.60 4.42 -7.51
CA LEU A 228 -13.14 5.82 -7.48
C LEU A 228 -13.23 6.46 -6.08
N GLY A 229 -14.19 6.01 -5.25
CA GLY A 229 -14.29 6.41 -3.84
C GLY A 229 -14.68 7.87 -3.61
N LEU A 230 -15.32 8.52 -4.59
CA LEU A 230 -15.76 9.91 -4.52
C LEU A 230 -17.24 10.04 -4.12
N SER A 231 -17.53 11.05 -3.32
CA SER A 231 -18.90 11.44 -3.00
C SER A 231 -19.51 12.26 -4.14
N ARG A 232 -20.85 12.37 -4.16
CA ARG A 232 -21.54 13.24 -5.12
C ARG A 232 -21.12 14.70 -5.00
N SER A 233 -20.89 15.18 -3.77
CA SER A 233 -20.38 16.53 -3.52
C SER A 233 -18.97 16.75 -4.09
N ASP A 234 -18.11 15.74 -4.05
CA ASP A 234 -16.79 15.84 -4.68
C ASP A 234 -16.93 16.00 -6.20
N LEU A 235 -17.84 15.25 -6.83
CA LEU A 235 -18.08 15.30 -8.27
C LEU A 235 -18.71 16.61 -8.73
N ASP A 236 -19.72 17.11 -8.00
CA ASP A 236 -20.43 18.34 -8.38
C ASP A 236 -19.50 19.57 -8.35
N GLY A 237 -18.51 19.59 -7.44
CA GLY A 237 -17.49 20.65 -7.35
C GLY A 237 -16.41 20.59 -8.43
N SER A 238 -16.32 19.48 -9.16
CA SER A 238 -15.25 19.17 -10.11
C SER A 238 -15.68 19.27 -11.59
N LEU A 239 -16.96 19.57 -11.86
CA LEU A 239 -17.48 19.72 -13.22
C LEU A 239 -17.47 21.19 -13.66
N GLN A 240 -16.79 21.47 -14.76
CA GLN A 240 -16.80 22.76 -15.45
C GLN A 240 -17.43 22.62 -16.83
N VAL A 241 -18.43 23.46 -17.11
CA VAL A 241 -19.12 23.50 -18.41
C VAL A 241 -18.88 24.86 -19.04
N THR A 242 -18.14 24.88 -20.15
CA THR A 242 -17.84 26.11 -20.90
C THR A 242 -18.64 26.14 -22.19
N ALA A 243 -19.35 27.25 -22.43
CA ALA A 243 -20.16 27.46 -23.62
C ALA A 243 -19.61 28.62 -24.45
N PHE A 244 -19.56 28.42 -25.76
CA PHE A 244 -19.13 29.41 -26.75
C PHE A 244 -20.24 29.76 -27.75
#